data_AF-A0A925N4Q5-F1
#
_entry.id   AF-A0A925N4Q5-F1
#
_cell.length_a   1.000
_cell.length_b   1.000
_cell.length_c   1.000
_cell.angle_alpha   90.00
_cell.angle_beta   90.00
_cell.angle_gamma   90.00
#
_symmetry.space_group_name_H-M   'P 1'
#
loop_
_entity.id
_entity.type
_entity.pdbx_description
1 polymer ?
#
loop_
_entity_poly.entity_id
_entity_poly.type
_entity_poly.pdbx_seq_one_letter_code
_entity_poly.pdbx_strand_id
1 'polypeptide(L)' 'MKSIGGLMLLLGLGSFVLHYMEMEFKLLMWVDNWGPEAGLGIRIGLIVVGGALWLLGNKREKTVPAA' A
#
# COMPACT_ATOMS: atom_id res chain seq x y z
N MET A 1 -10.86 -8.46 -3.71
CA MET A 1 -10.48 -7.12 -3.22
C MET A 1 -9.75 -7.14 -1.88
N LYS A 2 -10.08 -8.06 -0.94
CA LYS A 2 -9.30 -8.24 0.30
C LYS A 2 -7.83 -8.56 0.09
N SER A 3 -7.53 -9.52 -0.80
CA SER A 3 -6.15 -9.96 -1.08
C SER A 3 -5.30 -8.84 -1.68
N ILE A 4 -5.83 -8.11 -2.68
CA ILE A 4 -5.15 -6.95 -3.30
C ILE A 4 -5.01 -5.78 -2.32
N GLY A 5 -6.07 -5.45 -1.56
CA GLY A 5 -6.00 -4.39 -0.56
C GLY A 5 -5.00 -4.69 0.56
N GLY A 6 -4.98 -5.93 1.04
CA GLY A 6 -4.00 -6.39 2.04
C GLY A 6 -2.57 -6.37 1.50
N LEU A 7 -2.35 -6.80 0.26
CA LEU A 7 -1.03 -6.74 -0.41
C LEU A 7 -0.56 -5.29 -0.58
N MET A 8 -1.42 -4.37 -1.03
CA MET A 8 -1.08 -2.95 -1.16
C MET A 8 -0.77 -2.31 0.19
N LEU A 9 -1.53 -2.67 1.23
CA LEU A 9 -1.32 -2.19 2.59
C LEU A 9 0.03 -2.68 3.12
N LEU A 10 0.36 -3.97 2.92
CA LEU A 10 1.64 -4.56 3.31
C LEU A 10 2.82 -3.96 2.52
N LEU A 11 2.66 -3.73 1.21
CA LEU A 11 3.65 -3.07 0.36
C LEU A 11 3.87 -1.62 0.77
N GLY A 12 2.81 -0.88 1.06
CA GLY A 12 2.90 0.50 1.53
C GLY A 12 3.62 0.60 2.88
N LEU A 13 3.18 -0.19 3.87
CA LEU A 13 3.81 -0.23 5.19
C LEU A 13 5.26 -0.72 5.11
N GLY A 14 5.50 -1.80 4.37
CA GLY A 14 6.85 -2.32 4.14
C GLY A 14 7.74 -1.28 3.47
N SER A 15 7.21 -0.53 2.50
CA SER A 15 7.98 0.49 1.77
C SER A 15 8.32 1.69 2.65
N PHE A 16 7.44 2.04 3.58
CA PHE A 16 7.68 3.08 4.57
C PHE A 16 8.74 2.67 5.60
N VAL A 17 8.69 1.42 6.08
CA VAL A 17 9.72 0.88 6.99
C VAL A 17 11.07 0.76 6.30
N LEU A 18 11.10 0.23 5.07
CA LEU A 18 12.33 0.11 4.28
C LEU A 18 12.95 1.49 4.02
N HIS A 19 12.14 2.51 3.76
CA HIS A 19 12.64 3.88 3.57
C HIS A 19 13.45 4.38 4.77
N TYR A 20 13.02 4.05 6.00
CA TYR A 20 13.75 4.37 7.23
C TYR A 20 15.07 3.59 7.37
N MET A 21 15.21 2.46 6.68
CA MET A 21 16.45 1.67 6.62
C MET A 21 17.35 2.07 5.45
N GLU A 22 17.03 3.18 4.76
CA GLU A 22 17.62 3.57 3.47
C GLU A 22 17.55 2.46 2.41
N MET A 23 16.51 1.63 2.51
CA MET A 23 16.20 0.56 1.58
C MET A 23 14.89 0.86 0.86
N GLU A 24 14.69 0.20 -0.27
CA GLU A 24 13.45 0.35 -1.01
C GLU A 24 13.08 -0.92 -1.78
N PHE A 25 11.80 -1.04 -2.09
CA PHE A 25 11.37 -2.08 -3.01
C PHE A 25 11.84 -1.73 -4.42
N LYS A 26 12.38 -2.71 -5.15
CA LYS A 26 12.72 -2.55 -6.57
C LYS A 26 11.56 -2.02 -7.42
N LEU A 27 10.32 -2.34 -7.04
CA LEU A 27 9.12 -1.84 -7.70
C LEU A 27 8.88 -0.34 -7.48
N LEU A 28 9.36 0.23 -6.37
CA LEU A 28 9.24 1.65 -6.03
C LEU A 28 10.49 2.46 -6.38
N MET A 29 11.55 1.85 -6.90
CA MET A 29 12.80 2.55 -7.26
C MET A 29 12.61 3.75 -8.21
N TRP A 30 11.60 3.70 -9.07
CA TRP A 30 11.28 4.79 -9.99
C TRP A 30 10.72 6.03 -9.27
N VAL A 31 10.17 5.85 -8.08
CA VAL A 31 9.57 6.92 -7.28
C VAL A 31 10.63 7.87 -6.76
N ASP A 32 11.82 7.36 -6.46
CA ASP A 32 12.93 8.18 -5.98
C ASP A 32 13.47 9.12 -7.09
N ASN A 33 13.19 8.83 -8.37
CA ASN A 33 13.48 9.74 -9.49
C ASN A 33 12.63 11.01 -9.48
N TRP A 34 11.53 11.04 -8.72
CA TRP A 34 10.67 12.21 -8.54
C TRP A 34 11.11 13.09 -7.36
N GLY A 35 12.15 12.66 -6.64
CA GLY A 35 12.67 13.31 -5.46
C GLY A 35 12.06 12.77 -4.15
N PRO A 36 12.71 13.07 -3.02
CA PRO A 36 12.38 12.48 -1.72
C PRO A 36 10.96 12.82 -1.24
N GLU A 37 10.50 14.06 -1.46
CA GLU A 37 9.16 14.51 -1.07
C GLU A 37 8.04 13.80 -1.83
N ALA A 38 8.21 13.68 -3.16
CA ALA A 38 7.27 12.94 -4.00
C ALA A 38 7.26 11.45 -3.62
N GLY A 39 8.43 10.91 -3.29
CA GLY A 39 8.53 9.51 -2.94
C GLY A 39 7.91 9.13 -1.61
N LEU A 40 8.08 9.97 -0.60
CA LEU A 40 7.38 9.84 0.66
C LEU A 40 5.86 9.97 0.46
N GLY A 41 5.42 10.91 -0.38
CA GLY A 41 4.00 11.09 -0.73
C GLY A 41 3.37 9.84 -1.35
N ILE A 42 4.04 9.19 -2.29
CA ILE A 42 3.54 7.95 -2.94
C ILE A 42 3.50 6.79 -1.93
N ARG A 43 4.51 6.65 -1.06
CA ARG A 43 4.55 5.60 -0.03
C ARG A 43 3.38 5.75 0.95
N ILE A 44 3.12 6.98 1.42
CA ILE A 44 1.94 7.28 2.26
C ILE A 44 0.64 7.03 1.49
N GLY A 45 0.57 7.45 0.23
CA GLY A 45 -0.58 7.20 -0.64
C GLY A 45 -0.93 5.71 -0.76
N LEU A 46 0.07 4.84 -0.93
CA LEU A 46 -0.12 3.39 -0.98
C LEU A 46 -0.67 2.82 0.34
N ILE A 47 -0.22 3.32 1.48
CA ILE A 47 -0.73 2.92 2.80
C ILE A 47 -2.20 3.30 2.93
N VAL A 48 -2.55 4.56 2.64
CA VAL A 48 -3.92 5.08 2.77
C VAL A 48 -4.87 4.37 1.82
N VAL A 49 -4.49 4.24 0.54
CA VAL A 49 -5.30 3.58 -0.48
C VAL A 49 -5.43 2.09 -0.21
N GLY A 50 -4.34 1.40 0.16
CA GLY A 50 -4.35 -0.01 0.56
C GLY A 50 -5.23 -0.26 1.79
N GLY A 51 -5.11 0.61 2.80
CA GLY A 51 -5.98 0.67 3.98
C GLY A 51 -7.46 0.77 3.63
N ALA A 52 -7.82 1.77 2.83
CA ALA A 52 -9.19 1.99 2.39
C ALA A 52 -9.74 0.80 1.59
N LEU A 53 -8.97 0.26 0.64
CA LEU A 53 -9.35 -0.90 -0.17
C LEU A 53 -9.54 -2.16 0.67
N TRP A 54 -8.68 -2.39 1.66
CA TRP A 54 -8.81 -3.52 2.58
C TRP A 54 -10.08 -3.40 3.43
N LEU A 55 -10.36 -2.22 3.99
CA LEU A 55 -11.59 -1.97 4.76
C LEU A 55 -12.86 -2.13 3.90
N LEU A 56 -12.87 -1.58 2.68
CA LEU A 56 -13.98 -1.70 1.74
C LEU A 56 -14.18 -3.15 1.28
N GLY A 57 -13.09 -3.86 0.98
CA GLY A 57 -13.11 -5.27 0.62
C GLY A 57 -13.65 -6.16 1.75
N ASN A 58 -13.29 -5.85 2.99
CA ASN A 58 -13.77 -6.57 4.17
C ASN A 58 -15.27 -6.38 4.42
N LYS A 59 -15.81 -5.19 4.12
CA LYS A 59 -17.26 -4.94 4.21
C LYS A 59 -18.05 -5.71 3.15
N ARG A 60 -17.55 -5.77 1.91
CA ARG A 60 -18.28 -6.44 0.80
C ARG A 60 -18.40 -7.94 0.96
N GLU A 61 -17.37 -8.60 1.48
CA GLU A 61 -17.39 -10.04 1.73
C GLU A 61 -18.36 -10.41 2.86
N LYS A 62 -18.56 -9.50 3.82
CA LYS A 62 -19.57 -9.67 4.89
C LYS A 62 -21.02 -9.55 4.38
N THR A 63 -21.23 -8.97 3.20
CA THR A 63 -22.55 -8.77 2.56
C THR A 63 -22.87 -9.75 1.43
N VAL A 64 -21.90 -10.56 0.97
CA VAL A 64 -22.17 -11.69 0.06
C VAL A 64 -22.22 -12.95 0.91
N PRO A 65 -23.42 -13.47 1.28
CA PRO A 65 -23.49 -14.78 1.91
C PRO A 65 -22.87 -15.80 0.94
N ALA A 66 -22.02 -16.67 1.47
CA ALA A 66 -21.49 -17.81 0.75
C ALA A 66 -22.69 -18.55 0.12
N ALA A 67 -22.78 -18.49 -1.21
CA ALA A 67 -23.76 -19.20 -2.01
C ALA A 67 -23.34 -20.67 -2.17
#